data_AF-A0A2A9FER0-F1
#
_entry.id   AF-A0A2A9FER0-F1
#
_cell.length_a   1.000
_cell.length_b   1.000
_cell.length_c   1.000
_cell.angle_alpha   90.00
_cell.angle_beta   90.00
_cell.angle_gamma   90.00
#
_symmetry.space_group_name_H-M   'P 1'
#
loop_
_entity.id
_entity.type
_entity.pdbx_description
1 polymer ?
#
loop_
_entity_poly.entity_id
_entity_poly.type
_entity_poly.pdbx_seq_one_letter_code
_entity_poly.pdbx_strand_id
1 'polypeptide(L)'
;MILPKVRDPRMVTIRRGGSLTDEDHRLLAEWAAVCAEHVLDCFEREQPGDPRPREAIAAARAWAGGELPMMRARALGGHAMGAARPLAGAARFAGARREGKP
;
A
#
# COMPACT_ATOMS: atom_id res chain seq x y z
N MET A 1 14.06 -3.83 -11.30
CA MET A 1 13.17 -2.95 -10.50
C MET A 1 11.77 -3.08 -11.11
N ILE A 2 10.76 -3.53 -10.36
CA ILE A 2 9.44 -3.90 -10.90
C ILE A 2 8.53 -2.68 -11.13
N LEU A 3 8.78 -1.55 -10.46
CA LEU A 3 8.00 -0.32 -10.62
C LEU A 3 8.80 0.81 -11.32
N PRO A 4 8.18 1.59 -12.21
CA PRO A 4 8.84 2.70 -12.91
C PRO A 4 9.25 3.84 -11.97
N LYS A 5 10.30 4.59 -12.32
CA LYS A 5 10.77 5.77 -11.57
C LYS A 5 9.75 6.91 -11.57
N VAL A 6 9.03 7.07 -12.67
CA VAL A 6 7.96 8.06 -12.83
C VAL A 6 6.65 7.41 -12.41
N ARG A 7 5.89 8.10 -11.57
CA ARG A 7 4.55 7.63 -11.17
C ARG A 7 3.63 7.70 -12.38
N ASP A 8 2.86 6.64 -12.63
CA ASP A 8 1.81 6.69 -13.64
C ASP A 8 0.75 7.74 -13.21
N PRO A 9 0.47 8.78 -14.02
CA PRO A 9 -0.56 9.78 -13.71
C PRO A 9 -1.95 9.17 -13.46
N ARG A 10 -2.22 7.98 -14.03
CA ARG A 10 -3.45 7.22 -13.81
C ARG A 10 -3.57 6.64 -12.40
N MET A 11 -2.50 6.68 -11.61
CA MET A 11 -2.50 6.26 -10.21
C MET A 11 -2.38 7.44 -9.23
N VAL A 12 -2.46 8.68 -9.73
CA VAL A 12 -2.28 9.89 -8.94
C VAL A 12 -3.56 10.72 -8.95
N THR A 13 -3.98 11.22 -7.80
CA THR A 13 -5.16 12.09 -7.67
C THR A 13 -5.00 13.40 -8.43
N ILE A 14 -6.11 13.97 -8.93
CA ILE A 14 -6.15 15.29 -9.61
C ILE A 14 -5.42 16.38 -8.80
N ARG A 15 -5.68 16.46 -7.49
CA ARG A 15 -5.01 17.44 -6.59
C ARG A 15 -3.48 17.29 -6.47
N ARG A 16 -2.92 16.19 -6.95
CA ARG A 16 -1.47 15.90 -6.99
C ARG A 16 -0.92 15.87 -8.43
N GLY A 17 -1.68 16.38 -9.41
CA GLY A 17 -1.26 16.47 -10.81
C GLY A 17 -1.45 15.18 -11.62
N GLY A 18 -2.32 14.26 -11.17
CA GLY A 18 -2.71 13.08 -11.94
C GLY A 18 -4.14 13.18 -12.51
N SER A 19 -4.72 12.05 -12.91
CA SER A 19 -6.05 12.00 -13.52
C SER A 19 -7.14 11.37 -12.63
N LEU A 20 -6.77 10.84 -11.45
CA LEU A 20 -7.65 10.04 -10.60
C LEU A 20 -8.53 10.96 -9.72
N THR A 21 -9.84 10.73 -9.68
CA THR A 21 -10.71 11.43 -8.71
C THR A 21 -10.46 10.92 -7.29
N ASP A 22 -10.95 11.61 -6.25
CA ASP A 22 -10.85 11.09 -4.87
C ASP A 22 -11.73 9.84 -4.66
N GLU A 23 -12.78 9.64 -5.47
CA GLU A 23 -13.58 8.40 -5.48
C GLU A 23 -12.80 7.24 -6.10
N ASP A 24 -12.23 7.45 -7.29
CA ASP A 24 -11.36 6.46 -7.94
C ASP A 24 -10.14 6.13 -7.05
N HIS A 25 -9.65 7.08 -6.26
CA HIS A 25 -8.55 6.86 -5.34
C HIS A 25 -8.92 5.95 -4.17
N ARG A 26 -10.17 6.03 -3.69
CA ARG A 26 -10.70 5.10 -2.68
C ARG A 26 -10.84 3.71 -3.26
N LEU A 27 -11.45 3.57 -4.44
CA LEU A 27 -11.55 2.30 -5.16
C LEU A 27 -10.17 1.66 -5.40
N LEU A 28 -9.18 2.47 -5.78
CA LEU A 28 -7.81 2.00 -5.98
C LEU A 28 -7.16 1.50 -4.68
N ALA A 29 -7.48 2.09 -3.52
CA ALA A 29 -6.96 1.60 -2.25
C ALA A 29 -7.66 0.34 -1.77
N GLU A 30 -8.98 0.19 -2.01
CA GLU A 30 -9.69 -1.06 -1.74
C GLU A 30 -9.14 -2.20 -2.59
N TRP A 31 -8.99 -1.96 -3.90
CA TRP A 31 -8.37 -2.91 -4.80
C TRP A 31 -6.94 -3.28 -4.37
N ALA A 32 -6.13 -2.28 -4.00
CA ALA A 32 -4.78 -2.53 -3.48
C ALA A 32 -4.79 -3.34 -2.18
N ALA A 33 -5.75 -3.13 -1.29
CA ALA A 33 -5.90 -3.91 -0.06
C ALA A 33 -6.23 -5.38 -0.37
N VAL A 34 -7.15 -5.64 -1.32
CA VAL A 34 -7.46 -6.99 -1.80
C VAL A 34 -6.22 -7.66 -2.42
N CYS A 35 -5.48 -6.94 -3.26
CA CYS A 35 -4.24 -7.47 -3.81
C CYS A 35 -3.18 -7.79 -2.73
N ALA A 36 -3.05 -6.93 -1.72
CA ALA A 36 -2.13 -7.14 -0.61
C ALA A 36 -2.51 -8.33 0.27
N GLU A 37 -3.80 -8.59 0.47
CA GLU A 37 -4.29 -9.79 1.17
C GLU A 37 -3.89 -11.08 0.45
N HIS A 38 -4.00 -11.14 -0.89
CA HIS A 38 -3.63 -12.34 -1.63
C HIS A 38 -2.14 -12.72 -1.51
N VAL A 39 -1.27 -11.75 -1.24
CA VAL A 39 0.17 -11.98 -1.07
C VAL A 39 0.62 -11.92 0.39
N LEU A 40 -0.31 -11.68 1.31
CA LEU A 40 -0.05 -11.60 2.74
C LEU A 40 0.54 -12.93 3.27
N ASP A 41 0.00 -14.06 2.83
CA ASP A 41 0.50 -15.39 3.19
C ASP A 41 1.98 -15.57 2.84
N CYS A 42 2.46 -14.97 1.75
CA CYS A 42 3.89 -15.03 1.40
C CYS A 42 4.75 -14.32 2.45
N PHE A 43 4.27 -13.19 2.97
CA PHE A 43 4.95 -12.45 4.02
C PHE A 43 4.88 -13.20 5.36
N GLU A 44 3.70 -13.70 5.73
CA GLU A 44 3.48 -14.39 7.01
C GLU A 44 4.27 -15.70 7.11
N ARG A 45 4.56 -16.36 5.98
CA ARG A 45 5.46 -17.51 5.96
C ARG A 45 6.90 -17.17 6.36
N GLU A 46 7.37 -15.96 6.05
CA GLU A 46 8.72 -15.51 6.42
C GLU A 46 8.73 -14.81 7.79
N GLN A 47 7.68 -14.08 8.13
CA GLN A 47 7.54 -13.35 9.40
C GLN A 47 6.11 -13.49 9.98
N PRO A 48 5.76 -14.64 10.56
CA PRO A 48 4.39 -14.95 11.01
C PRO A 48 3.91 -14.09 12.19
N GLY A 49 4.84 -13.54 12.97
CA GLY A 49 4.53 -12.75 14.17
C GLY A 49 4.44 -11.24 13.93
N ASP A 50 4.63 -10.76 12.71
CA ASP A 50 4.66 -9.32 12.44
C ASP A 50 3.26 -8.81 12.02
N PRO A 51 2.60 -7.96 12.84
CA PRO A 51 1.26 -7.48 12.57
C PRO A 51 1.23 -6.36 11.51
N ARG A 52 2.38 -5.74 11.18
CA ARG A 52 2.43 -4.53 10.35
C ARG A 52 1.76 -4.67 8.98
N PRO A 53 1.89 -5.79 8.24
CA PRO A 53 1.19 -5.96 6.96
C PRO A 53 -0.33 -6.02 7.11
N ARG A 54 -0.83 -6.76 8.12
CA ARG A 54 -2.27 -6.84 8.42
C ARG A 54 -2.82 -5.47 8.82
N GLU A 55 -2.09 -4.74 9.67
CA GLU A 55 -2.45 -3.37 10.05
C GLU A 55 -2.49 -2.42 8.86
N ALA A 56 -1.54 -2.53 7.93
CA ALA A 56 -1.52 -1.71 6.72
C ALA A 56 -2.71 -1.98 5.79
N ILE A 57 -3.09 -3.25 5.62
CA ILE A 57 -4.28 -3.66 4.84
C ILE A 57 -5.55 -3.10 5.48
N ALA A 58 -5.72 -3.30 6.80
CA ALA A 58 -6.86 -2.77 7.53
C ALA A 58 -6.94 -1.25 7.46
N ALA A 59 -5.80 -0.56 7.58
CA ALA A 59 -5.74 0.89 7.46
C ALA A 59 -6.06 1.41 6.05
N ALA A 60 -5.68 0.68 5.00
CA ALA A 60 -6.05 1.01 3.63
C ALA A 60 -7.57 0.95 3.43
N ARG A 61 -8.23 -0.08 3.98
CA ARG A 61 -9.70 -0.23 3.96
C ARG A 61 -10.40 0.86 4.77
N ALA A 62 -9.95 1.10 5.99
CA ALA A 62 -10.53 2.14 6.86
C ALA A 62 -10.39 3.54 6.24
N TRP A 63 -9.28 3.83 5.54
CA TRP A 63 -9.13 5.07 4.81
C TRP A 63 -10.09 5.17 3.61
N ALA A 64 -10.24 4.08 2.84
CA ALA A 64 -11.17 4.05 1.72
C ALA A 64 -12.63 4.26 2.16
N GLY A 65 -13.02 3.67 3.30
CA GLY A 65 -14.31 3.89 3.95
C GLY A 65 -14.49 5.26 4.61
N GLY A 66 -13.45 6.10 4.67
CA GLY A 66 -13.50 7.42 5.30
C GLY A 66 -13.38 7.41 6.83
N GLU A 67 -13.10 6.26 7.44
CA GLU A 67 -12.98 6.07 8.89
C GLU A 67 -11.59 6.42 9.45
N LEU A 68 -10.57 6.46 8.58
CA LEU A 68 -9.18 6.74 8.95
C LEU A 68 -8.58 7.89 8.14
N PRO A 69 -7.85 8.84 8.76
CA PRO A 69 -7.16 9.90 8.01
C PRO A 69 -6.07 9.34 7.08
N MET A 70 -5.95 9.91 5.87
CA MET A 70 -4.96 9.52 4.84
C MET A 70 -3.53 9.39 5.40
N MET A 71 -3.10 10.34 6.24
CA MET A 71 -1.75 10.35 6.79
C MET A 71 -1.48 9.19 7.75
N ARG A 72 -2.51 8.72 8.46
CA ARG A 72 -2.38 7.57 9.36
C ARG A 72 -2.30 6.27 8.57
N ALA A 73 -3.16 6.10 7.56
CA ALA A 73 -3.08 4.98 6.64
C ALA A 73 -1.71 4.92 5.92
N ARG A 74 -1.21 6.08 5.50
CA ARG A 74 0.12 6.24 4.90
C ARG A 74 1.24 5.76 5.83
N ALA A 75 1.22 6.14 7.11
CA ALA A 75 2.24 5.75 8.07
C ALA A 75 2.28 4.23 8.27
N LEU A 76 1.11 3.58 8.41
CA LEU A 76 1.00 2.14 8.58
C LEU A 76 1.49 1.37 7.35
N GLY A 77 1.14 1.82 6.14
CA GLY A 77 1.70 1.27 4.90
C GLY A 77 3.23 1.44 4.82
N GLY A 78 3.77 2.56 5.30
CA GLY A 78 5.21 2.78 5.43
C GLY A 78 5.90 1.79 6.38
N HIS A 79 5.26 1.48 7.51
CA HIS A 79 5.77 0.49 8.47
C HIS A 79 5.79 -0.92 7.87
N ALA A 80 4.73 -1.33 7.16
CA ALA A 80 4.68 -2.61 6.45
C ALA A 80 5.77 -2.70 5.37
N MET A 81 6.01 -1.63 4.60
CA MET A 81 7.15 -1.58 3.68
C MET A 81 8.50 -1.75 4.38
N GLY A 82 8.67 -1.11 5.55
CA GLY A 82 9.87 -1.26 6.36
C GLY A 82 10.08 -2.70 6.81
N ALA A 83 9.00 -3.40 7.18
CA ALA A 83 8.99 -4.79 7.57
C ALA A 83 9.39 -5.75 6.43
N ALA A 84 8.96 -5.44 5.21
CA ALA A 84 9.26 -6.22 4.00
C ALA A 84 10.64 -5.91 3.40
N ARG A 85 11.27 -4.79 3.78
CA ARG A 85 12.58 -4.36 3.26
C ARG A 85 13.74 -5.36 3.45
N PRO A 86 13.88 -6.07 4.58
CA PRO A 86 14.89 -7.11 4.74
C PRO A 86 14.55 -8.44 4.03
N LEU A 87 13.29 -8.63 3.60
CA LEU A 87 12.85 -9.86 2.94
C LEU A 87 13.27 -9.90 1.45
N ALA A 88 13.32 -11.11 0.90
CA ALA A 88 13.59 -11.38 -0.51
C ALA A 88 12.35 -11.99 -1.18
N GLY A 89 12.37 -12.11 -2.52
CA GLY A 89 11.27 -12.75 -3.26
C GLY A 89 9.91 -12.04 -3.13
N ALA A 90 8.83 -12.83 -3.17
CA ALA A 90 7.46 -12.31 -3.14
C ALA A 90 7.13 -11.53 -1.85
N ALA A 91 7.71 -11.95 -0.71
CA ALA A 91 7.47 -11.31 0.58
C ALA A 91 7.99 -9.87 0.64
N ARG A 92 9.06 -9.55 -0.09
CA ARG A 92 9.56 -8.16 -0.26
C ARG A 92 8.54 -7.25 -0.95
N PHE A 93 7.80 -7.80 -1.91
CA PHE A 93 6.87 -7.03 -2.73
C PHE A 93 5.47 -6.94 -2.12
N ALA A 94 5.13 -7.83 -1.18
CA ALA A 94 3.86 -7.80 -0.45
C ALA A 94 3.62 -6.48 0.30
N GLY A 95 4.68 -5.78 0.73
CA GLY A 95 4.56 -4.47 1.37
C GLY A 95 4.54 -3.26 0.41
N ALA A 96 4.80 -3.43 -0.89
CA ALA A 96 5.28 -2.34 -1.72
C ALA A 96 4.18 -1.35 -2.21
N ARG A 97 4.14 -0.15 -1.63
CA ARG A 97 3.62 1.07 -2.29
C ARG A 97 4.59 2.23 -2.07
N ARG A 98 5.55 2.47 -2.98
CA ARG A 98 6.49 3.59 -2.79
C ARG A 98 5.83 4.92 -3.19
N GLU A 99 5.53 5.75 -2.20
CA GLU A 99 5.38 7.18 -2.43
C GLU A 99 6.76 7.82 -2.68
N GLY A 100 7.15 7.99 -3.94
CA GLY A 100 8.22 8.92 -4.31
C GLY A 100 7.74 10.35 -4.16
N LYS A 101 8.07 11.05 -3.07
CA LYS A 101 8.14 12.52 -3.10
C LYS A 101 9.20 12.88 -4.16
N PRO A 102 9.00 13.93 -4.98
CA PRO A 102 10.02 14.37 -5.95
C PRO A 102 11.39 14.54 -5.29
#